data_AF-B9TK54-F1
#
_entry.id   AF-B9TK54-F1
#
_cell.length_a   1.000
_cell.length_b   1.000
_cell.length_c   1.000
_cell.angle_alpha   90.00
_cell.angle_beta   90.00
_cell.angle_gamma   90.00
#
_symmetry.space_group_name_H-M   'P 1'
#
loop_
_entity.id
_entity.type
_entity.pdbx_description
1 polymer ?
#
loop_
_entity_poly.entity_id
_entity_poly.type
_entity_poly.pdbx_seq_one_letter_code
_entity_poly.pdbx_strand_id
1 'polypeptide(L)'
;MADVGGSGAATPVGEMPEFVHLRVHSAYSLLEGALPLKKILAKAAGDSQPAIAIADTNNLFVALEFSQKAMDEGLQPIIGCQVSIDMEDGGEGEKRGPQQALAKLPSIVLLAATEQGYERLVDLVSRAYLGGEGNHAVHIAASWLDEIGTEGMIALTGSLTGPVDMALKEGHAPQALSRLLALKRLFGDRLYIELQRHGTYDRRHEQKMIAMAYEHEIPLVATNEAFFPTRDDYDAHDALMA
;
A
#
# COMPACT_ATOMS: atom_id res chain seq x y z
N MET A 1 37.23 7.56 49.09
CA MET A 1 36.56 8.48 48.15
C MET A 1 36.56 7.77 46.82
N ALA A 2 35.40 7.22 46.46
CA ALA A 2 35.23 6.37 45.29
C ALA A 2 35.22 7.23 44.02
N ASP A 3 35.93 6.77 42.99
CA ASP A 3 35.63 7.18 41.62
C ASP A 3 35.37 5.90 40.81
N VAL A 4 34.10 5.77 40.43
CA VAL A 4 33.56 4.64 39.67
C VAL A 4 33.61 5.08 38.21
N GLY A 5 34.69 4.73 37.53
CA GLY A 5 34.81 4.83 36.07
C GLY A 5 33.94 3.77 35.40
N GLY A 6 32.61 3.96 35.44
CA GLY A 6 31.67 3.18 34.65
C GLY A 6 31.74 3.63 33.19
N SER A 7 32.49 2.89 32.37
CA SER A 7 32.35 2.96 30.92
C SER A 7 30.93 2.55 30.57
N GLY A 8 30.08 3.51 30.24
CA GLY A 8 28.78 3.25 29.63
C GLY A 8 29.00 2.59 28.27
N ALA A 9 29.06 1.27 28.27
CA ALA A 9 29.00 0.49 27.04
C ALA A 9 27.62 0.77 26.42
N ALA A 10 27.62 1.48 25.30
CA ALA A 10 26.45 1.61 24.46
C ALA A 10 26.02 0.21 24.01
N THR A 11 24.78 -0.14 24.29
CA THR A 11 24.13 -1.36 23.76
C THR A 11 24.28 -1.35 22.23
N PRO A 12 24.71 -2.46 21.60
CA PRO A 12 24.87 -2.51 20.15
C PRO A 12 23.52 -2.25 19.47
N VAL A 13 23.53 -1.47 18.38
CA VAL A 13 22.40 -1.23 17.48
C VAL A 13 22.10 -2.50 16.68
N GLY A 14 21.72 -3.57 17.38
CA GLY A 14 21.52 -4.89 16.81
C GLY A 14 20.50 -5.64 17.67
N GLU A 15 19.23 -5.44 17.33
CA GLU A 15 18.06 -6.25 17.74
C GLU A 15 16.73 -5.65 17.24
N MET A 16 16.77 -4.51 16.54
CA MET A 16 15.59 -3.98 15.83
C MET A 16 15.58 -4.53 14.40
N PRO A 17 14.45 -5.07 13.92
CA PRO A 17 14.35 -5.56 12.55
C PRO A 17 14.55 -4.42 11.56
N GLU A 18 15.44 -4.63 10.58
CA GLU A 18 15.82 -3.58 9.62
C GLU A 18 14.70 -3.26 8.62
N PHE A 19 13.78 -4.20 8.38
CA PHE A 19 12.72 -4.05 7.38
C PHE A 19 11.52 -4.98 7.64
N VAL A 20 10.33 -4.49 7.29
CA VAL A 20 9.07 -5.25 7.27
C VAL A 20 8.37 -4.97 5.94
N HIS A 21 7.95 -6.03 5.23
CA HIS A 21 7.13 -5.83 4.03
C HIS A 21 5.74 -5.33 4.40
N LEU A 22 5.37 -4.14 3.90
CA LEU A 22 4.06 -3.52 4.10
C LEU A 22 3.10 -3.62 2.88
N ARG A 23 3.58 -4.20 1.78
CA ARG A 23 2.81 -4.44 0.55
C ARG A 23 3.27 -5.74 -0.11
N VAL A 24 2.50 -6.80 0.12
CA VAL A 24 2.70 -8.14 -0.46
C VAL A 24 1.36 -8.62 -1.01
N HIS A 25 1.38 -9.17 -2.21
CA HIS A 25 0.23 -9.78 -2.85
C HIS A 25 0.30 -11.30 -2.72
N SER A 26 -0.77 -11.89 -2.20
CA SER A 26 -0.95 -13.33 -2.11
C SER A 26 -1.65 -13.86 -3.35
N ALA A 27 -1.77 -15.18 -3.47
CA ALA A 27 -2.57 -15.83 -4.51
C ALA A 27 -4.07 -15.45 -4.49
N TYR A 28 -4.54 -14.72 -3.47
CA TYR A 28 -5.89 -14.18 -3.39
C TYR A 28 -6.04 -12.82 -4.09
N SER A 29 -4.95 -12.19 -4.54
CA SER A 29 -5.01 -11.15 -5.57
C SER A 29 -5.39 -11.82 -6.91
N LEU A 30 -6.68 -11.98 -7.15
CA LEU A 30 -7.20 -12.68 -8.32
C LEU A 30 -6.62 -12.09 -9.61
N LEU A 31 -6.09 -12.96 -10.47
CA LEU A 31 -5.47 -12.61 -11.77
C LEU A 31 -4.16 -11.81 -11.68
N GLU A 32 -3.58 -11.61 -10.49
CA GLU A 32 -2.32 -10.85 -10.31
C GLU A 32 -1.31 -11.58 -9.41
N GLY A 33 -1.77 -12.25 -8.35
CA GLY A 33 -0.90 -12.87 -7.36
C GLY A 33 -0.66 -14.36 -7.60
N ALA A 34 0.59 -14.80 -7.49
CA ALA A 34 0.98 -16.20 -7.58
C ALA A 34 1.58 -16.77 -6.27
N LEU A 35 1.71 -15.97 -5.18
CA LEU A 35 2.32 -16.46 -3.94
C LEU A 35 1.33 -17.25 -3.09
N PRO A 36 1.64 -18.53 -2.80
CA PRO A 36 0.98 -19.22 -1.72
C PRO A 36 1.31 -18.54 -0.38
N LEU A 37 0.29 -18.28 0.43
CA LEU A 37 0.42 -17.70 1.77
C LEU A 37 1.50 -18.39 2.62
N LYS A 38 1.56 -19.72 2.57
CA LYS A 38 2.59 -20.50 3.29
C LYS A 38 4.01 -20.11 2.91
N LYS A 39 4.28 -19.81 1.63
CA LYS A 39 5.61 -19.37 1.18
C LYS A 39 5.92 -17.95 1.66
N ILE A 40 4.92 -17.06 1.66
CA ILE A 40 5.07 -15.69 2.19
C ILE A 40 5.55 -15.75 3.64
N LEU A 41 4.82 -16.48 4.48
CA LEU A 41 5.12 -16.58 5.92
C LEU A 41 6.47 -17.24 6.17
N ALA A 42 6.79 -18.35 5.48
CA ALA A 42 8.08 -19.02 5.62
C ALA A 42 9.26 -18.12 5.26
N LYS A 43 9.13 -17.24 4.26
CA LYS A 43 10.18 -16.28 3.90
C LYS A 43 10.30 -15.16 4.94
N ALA A 44 9.18 -14.58 5.37
CA ALA A 44 9.19 -13.56 6.41
C ALA A 44 9.83 -14.06 7.72
N ALA A 45 9.49 -15.28 8.15
CA ALA A 45 10.10 -15.93 9.30
C ALA A 45 11.59 -16.24 9.07
N GLY A 46 11.95 -16.75 7.88
CA GLY A 46 13.34 -17.01 7.51
C GLY A 46 14.23 -15.75 7.48
N ASP A 47 13.64 -14.62 7.10
CA ASP A 47 14.29 -13.30 7.09
C ASP A 47 14.25 -12.61 8.49
N SER A 48 13.75 -13.31 9.51
CA SER A 48 13.59 -12.79 10.88
C SER A 48 12.78 -11.50 10.98
N GLN A 49 11.80 -11.31 10.09
CA GLN A 49 10.87 -10.18 10.18
C GLN A 49 9.92 -10.39 11.37
N PRO A 50 9.61 -9.35 12.16
CA PRO A 50 8.68 -9.46 13.30
C PRO A 50 7.21 -9.47 12.84
N ALA A 51 6.97 -8.98 11.62
CA ALA A 51 5.66 -8.64 11.10
C ALA A 51 5.70 -8.73 9.57
N ILE A 52 4.53 -8.84 8.96
CA ILE A 52 4.35 -8.73 7.51
C ILE A 52 2.95 -8.22 7.22
N ALA A 53 2.79 -7.43 6.16
CA ALA A 53 1.49 -7.03 5.66
C ALA A 53 1.15 -7.74 4.34
N ILE A 54 -0.11 -8.18 4.23
CA ILE A 54 -0.70 -8.61 2.97
C ILE A 54 -1.71 -7.54 2.55
N ALA A 55 -1.57 -7.06 1.32
CA ALA A 55 -2.38 -5.99 0.75
C ALA A 55 -2.91 -6.42 -0.63
N ASP A 56 -3.75 -7.45 -0.63
CA ASP A 56 -4.32 -7.99 -1.88
C ASP A 56 -5.17 -6.95 -2.64
N THR A 57 -5.27 -7.11 -3.96
CA THR A 57 -5.96 -6.15 -4.82
C THR A 57 -7.48 -6.26 -4.66
N ASN A 58 -8.08 -5.16 -4.22
CA ASN A 58 -9.51 -4.93 -4.05
C ASN A 58 -10.22 -5.96 -3.17
N ASN A 59 -9.53 -6.77 -2.35
CA ASN A 59 -10.17 -7.80 -1.54
C ASN A 59 -9.43 -8.10 -0.22
N LEU A 60 -10.15 -8.72 0.70
CA LEU A 60 -9.65 -9.18 2.01
C LEU A 60 -9.86 -10.70 2.21
N PHE A 61 -9.97 -11.48 1.13
CA PHE A 61 -10.37 -12.89 1.22
C PHE A 61 -9.40 -13.72 2.06
N VAL A 62 -8.11 -13.37 2.03
CA VAL A 62 -7.07 -14.06 2.80
C VAL A 62 -7.01 -13.65 4.27
N ALA A 63 -7.69 -12.58 4.70
CA ALA A 63 -7.40 -11.92 5.98
C ALA A 63 -7.49 -12.85 7.20
N LEU A 64 -8.54 -13.69 7.26
CA LEU A 64 -8.72 -14.64 8.37
C LEU A 64 -7.64 -15.73 8.37
N GLU A 65 -7.40 -16.35 7.22
CA GLU A 65 -6.40 -17.41 7.06
C GLU A 65 -4.99 -16.87 7.36
N PHE A 66 -4.68 -15.68 6.84
CA PHE A 66 -3.41 -14.99 7.07
C PHE A 66 -3.20 -14.68 8.55
N SER A 67 -4.20 -14.10 9.23
CA SER A 67 -4.09 -13.76 10.64
C SER A 67 -3.75 -15.00 11.48
N GLN A 68 -4.50 -16.10 11.30
CA GLN A 68 -4.27 -17.34 12.03
C GLN A 68 -2.89 -17.93 11.76
N LYS A 69 -2.51 -18.08 10.48
CA LYS A 69 -1.24 -18.72 10.11
C LYS A 69 -0.01 -17.87 10.44
N ALA A 70 -0.11 -16.54 10.34
CA ALA A 70 0.99 -15.66 10.73
C ALA A 70 1.28 -15.76 12.23
N MET A 71 0.22 -15.78 13.06
CA MET A 71 0.36 -15.95 14.50
C MET A 71 1.00 -17.29 14.87
N ASP A 72 0.62 -18.39 14.19
CA ASP A 72 1.23 -19.71 14.42
C ASP A 72 2.74 -19.75 14.11
N GLU A 73 3.20 -18.90 13.16
CA GLU A 73 4.60 -18.75 12.77
C GLU A 73 5.33 -17.65 13.59
N GLY A 74 4.68 -17.05 14.60
CA GLY A 74 5.26 -16.00 15.45
C GLY A 74 5.42 -14.64 14.76
N LEU A 75 4.70 -14.41 13.66
CA LEU A 75 4.70 -13.16 12.90
C LEU A 75 3.49 -12.31 13.27
N GLN A 76 3.67 -11.00 13.44
CA GLN A 76 2.56 -10.06 13.58
C GLN A 76 1.89 -9.85 12.21
N PRO A 77 0.61 -10.24 12.02
CA PRO A 77 -0.11 -9.96 10.79
C PRO A 77 -0.54 -8.49 10.74
N ILE A 78 -0.29 -7.84 9.60
CA ILE A 78 -0.83 -6.52 9.27
C ILE A 78 -1.81 -6.68 8.12
N ILE A 79 -3.10 -6.48 8.39
CA ILE A 79 -4.13 -6.63 7.38
C ILE A 79 -4.18 -5.35 6.54
N GLY A 80 -4.03 -5.48 5.24
CA GLY A 80 -4.17 -4.39 4.29
C GLY A 80 -4.94 -4.76 3.04
N CYS A 81 -5.18 -3.77 2.20
CA CYS A 81 -5.81 -3.93 0.89
C CYS A 81 -5.28 -2.85 -0.05
N GLN A 82 -4.93 -3.25 -1.26
CA GLN A 82 -4.68 -2.31 -2.36
C GLN A 82 -6.02 -2.01 -3.03
N VAL A 83 -6.47 -0.77 -2.96
CA VAL A 83 -7.77 -0.36 -3.52
C VAL A 83 -7.57 0.60 -4.69
N SER A 84 -8.28 0.34 -5.80
CA SER A 84 -8.39 1.32 -6.88
C SER A 84 -9.24 2.49 -6.40
N ILE A 85 -8.82 3.71 -6.70
CA ILE A 85 -9.48 4.95 -6.23
C ILE A 85 -9.78 5.90 -7.38
N ASP A 86 -11.02 6.36 -7.43
CA ASP A 86 -11.43 7.53 -8.19
C ASP A 86 -11.26 8.77 -7.31
N MET A 87 -10.37 9.68 -7.72
CA MET A 87 -10.09 10.92 -6.98
C MET A 87 -11.18 11.98 -7.17
N GLU A 88 -12.17 11.74 -8.04
CA GLU A 88 -13.32 12.63 -8.30
C GLU A 88 -12.93 14.05 -8.72
N ASP A 89 -11.75 14.18 -9.35
CA ASP A 89 -11.14 15.44 -9.76
C ASP A 89 -11.07 15.62 -11.29
N GLY A 90 -11.79 14.78 -12.04
CA GLY A 90 -12.06 14.99 -13.45
C GLY A 90 -13.06 16.15 -13.63
N GLY A 91 -12.76 17.10 -14.51
CA GLY A 91 -13.53 18.34 -14.64
C GLY A 91 -15.02 18.13 -14.93
N GLU A 92 -15.88 18.98 -14.35
CA GLU A 92 -17.30 19.04 -14.67
C GLU A 92 -17.49 19.29 -16.18
N GLY A 93 -17.90 18.26 -16.92
CA GLY A 93 -18.13 18.33 -18.37
C GLY A 93 -17.29 17.37 -19.20
N GLU A 94 -16.26 16.74 -18.63
CA GLU A 94 -15.67 15.52 -19.20
C GLU A 94 -16.65 14.38 -18.98
N LYS A 95 -17.63 14.25 -19.87
CA LYS A 95 -18.41 13.02 -19.97
C LYS A 95 -17.42 11.90 -20.13
N ARG A 96 -17.31 11.04 -19.10
CA ARG A 96 -16.51 9.82 -19.12
C ARG A 96 -16.91 9.02 -20.35
N GLY A 97 -16.15 9.16 -21.42
CA GLY A 97 -16.38 8.42 -22.65
C GLY A 97 -16.19 6.93 -22.37
N PRO A 98 -16.69 6.02 -23.23
CA PRO A 98 -16.46 4.59 -23.09
C PRO A 98 -14.98 4.19 -22.92
N GLN A 99 -14.06 5.02 -23.44
CA GLN A 99 -12.61 4.85 -23.26
C GLN A 99 -12.08 5.27 -21.88
N GLN A 100 -12.69 6.26 -21.21
CA GLN A 100 -12.32 6.64 -19.83
C GLN A 100 -12.89 5.68 -18.79
N ALA A 101 -14.03 5.03 -19.08
CA ALA A 101 -14.55 3.92 -18.27
C ALA A 101 -13.60 2.70 -18.21
N LEU A 102 -12.68 2.61 -19.18
CA LEU A 102 -11.63 1.59 -19.28
C LEU A 102 -10.25 2.12 -18.84
N ALA A 103 -10.14 3.39 -18.45
CA ALA A 103 -8.87 3.95 -17.99
C ALA A 103 -8.50 3.31 -16.65
N LYS A 104 -7.25 2.86 -16.54
CA LYS A 104 -6.73 2.26 -15.30
C LYS A 104 -6.76 3.33 -14.21
N LEU A 105 -7.65 3.15 -13.23
CA LEU A 105 -7.69 4.01 -12.06
C LEU A 105 -6.40 3.86 -11.25
N PRO A 106 -5.93 4.93 -10.60
CA PRO A 106 -4.83 4.81 -9.66
C PRO A 106 -5.25 3.95 -8.46
N SER A 107 -4.27 3.43 -7.73
CA SER A 107 -4.50 2.66 -6.50
C SER A 107 -3.77 3.25 -5.30
N ILE A 108 -4.34 3.07 -4.12
CA ILE A 108 -3.69 3.33 -2.84
C ILE A 108 -3.66 2.06 -2.00
N VAL A 109 -2.77 1.99 -1.03
CA VAL A 109 -2.72 0.87 -0.07
C VAL A 109 -3.25 1.33 1.26
N LEU A 110 -4.22 0.60 1.80
CA LEU A 110 -4.79 0.86 3.12
C LEU A 110 -4.38 -0.28 4.06
N LEU A 111 -3.86 0.07 5.23
CA LEU A 111 -3.48 -0.87 6.30
C LEU A 111 -4.36 -0.60 7.52
N ALA A 112 -4.93 -1.66 8.10
CA ALA A 112 -5.67 -1.57 9.35
C ALA A 112 -4.70 -1.49 10.53
N ALA A 113 -4.64 -0.33 11.18
CA ALA A 113 -3.83 -0.10 12.38
C ALA A 113 -4.59 -0.41 13.67
N THR A 114 -5.92 -0.44 13.63
CA THR A 114 -6.79 -0.81 14.77
C THR A 114 -7.95 -1.69 14.30
N GLU A 115 -8.64 -2.31 15.26
CA GLU A 115 -9.87 -3.09 15.01
C GLU A 115 -10.94 -2.25 14.29
N GLN A 116 -11.17 -1.02 14.76
CA GLN A 116 -12.11 -0.10 14.11
C GLN A 116 -11.65 0.33 12.70
N GLY A 117 -10.34 0.36 12.45
CA GLY A 117 -9.80 0.58 11.11
C GLY A 117 -10.02 -0.61 10.19
N TYR A 118 -9.93 -1.83 10.72
CA TYR A 118 -10.25 -3.05 10.00
C TYR A 118 -11.73 -3.12 9.61
N GLU A 119 -12.64 -2.80 10.53
CA GLU A 119 -14.09 -2.73 10.23
C GLU A 119 -14.39 -1.75 9.08
N ARG A 120 -13.80 -0.55 9.12
CA ARG A 120 -13.93 0.44 8.04
C ARG A 120 -13.37 -0.06 6.71
N LEU A 121 -12.23 -0.75 6.75
CA LEU A 121 -11.63 -1.33 5.55
C LEU A 121 -12.54 -2.40 4.93
N VAL A 122 -13.17 -3.23 5.76
CA VAL A 122 -14.17 -4.22 5.33
C VAL A 122 -15.40 -3.54 4.70
N ASP A 123 -15.93 -2.50 5.34
CA ASP A 123 -17.08 -1.74 4.82
C ASP A 123 -16.75 -1.08 3.47
N LEU A 124 -15.57 -0.49 3.36
CA LEU A 124 -15.10 0.18 2.15
C LEU A 124 -14.93 -0.79 0.98
N VAL A 125 -14.27 -1.93 1.20
CA VAL A 125 -14.11 -2.99 0.19
C VAL A 125 -15.47 -3.58 -0.20
N SER A 126 -16.35 -3.80 0.76
CA SER A 126 -17.71 -4.31 0.49
C SER A 126 -18.52 -3.33 -0.36
N ARG A 127 -18.46 -2.03 -0.04
CA ARG A 127 -19.11 -0.96 -0.81
C ARG A 127 -18.59 -0.90 -2.26
N ALA A 128 -17.29 -1.10 -2.47
CA ALA A 128 -16.70 -1.12 -3.81
C ALA A 128 -17.27 -2.24 -4.69
N TYR A 129 -17.53 -3.43 -4.13
CA TYR A 129 -18.17 -4.52 -4.86
C TYR A 129 -19.67 -4.34 -5.07
N LEU A 130 -20.38 -3.73 -4.13
CA LEU A 130 -21.84 -3.55 -4.20
C LEU A 130 -22.26 -2.33 -5.03
N GLY A 131 -21.43 -1.29 -5.10
CA GLY A 131 -21.70 -0.06 -5.85
C GLY A 131 -21.40 -0.15 -7.35
N GLY A 132 -20.82 -1.25 -7.81
CA GLY A 132 -20.48 -1.49 -9.22
C GLY A 132 -21.70 -1.86 -10.07
N GLU A 133 -22.55 -0.89 -10.41
CA GLU A 133 -23.51 -1.07 -11.50
C GLU A 133 -22.81 -0.87 -12.86
N GLY A 134 -22.59 -1.97 -13.60
CA GLY A 134 -22.08 -1.94 -14.98
C GLY A 134 -20.67 -2.54 -15.17
N ASN A 135 -20.13 -2.40 -16.38
CA ASN A 135 -18.87 -3.02 -16.84
C ASN A 135 -17.60 -2.26 -16.37
N HIS A 136 -17.66 -1.62 -15.20
CA HIS A 136 -16.59 -0.78 -14.66
C HIS A 136 -15.69 -1.56 -13.69
N ALA A 137 -14.40 -1.19 -13.63
CA ALA A 137 -13.48 -1.76 -12.66
C ALA A 137 -13.93 -1.44 -11.22
N VAL A 138 -13.74 -2.40 -10.30
CA VAL A 138 -14.01 -2.22 -8.86
C VAL A 138 -13.10 -1.11 -8.31
N HIS A 139 -13.70 -0.08 -7.72
CA HIS A 139 -12.99 1.06 -7.15
C HIS A 139 -13.77 1.69 -6.00
N ILE A 140 -13.06 2.49 -5.20
CA ILE A 140 -13.63 3.39 -4.21
C ILE A 140 -13.64 4.81 -4.77
N ALA A 141 -14.56 5.65 -4.30
CA ALA A 141 -14.48 7.09 -4.52
C ALA A 141 -13.78 7.78 -3.33
N ALA A 142 -13.01 8.84 -3.59
CA ALA A 142 -12.32 9.57 -2.53
C ALA A 142 -13.29 10.14 -1.48
N SER A 143 -14.48 10.57 -1.90
CA SER A 143 -15.57 11.00 -1.01
C SER A 143 -15.99 9.94 0.01
N TRP A 144 -15.92 8.65 -0.33
CA TRP A 144 -16.34 7.57 0.58
C TRP A 144 -15.42 7.47 1.80
N LEU A 145 -14.13 7.83 1.65
CA LEU A 145 -13.19 7.89 2.77
C LEU A 145 -13.52 9.02 3.76
N ASP A 146 -14.11 10.11 3.26
CA ASP A 146 -14.60 11.22 4.09
C ASP A 146 -15.90 10.82 4.81
N GLU A 147 -16.82 10.14 4.11
CA GLU A 147 -18.10 9.66 4.64
C GLU A 147 -17.95 8.59 5.74
N ILE A 148 -17.08 7.59 5.52
CA ILE A 148 -16.87 6.46 6.45
C ILE A 148 -15.87 6.83 7.57
N GLY A 149 -15.01 7.83 7.32
CA GLY A 149 -13.88 8.18 8.17
C GLY A 149 -12.67 7.27 7.92
N THR A 150 -11.50 7.75 8.34
CA THR A 150 -10.20 7.07 8.12
C THR A 150 -9.53 6.65 9.43
N GLU A 151 -10.18 6.85 10.57
CA GLU A 151 -9.61 6.53 11.87
C GLU A 151 -9.27 5.05 11.98
N GLY A 152 -8.05 4.78 12.47
CA GLY A 152 -7.54 3.43 12.58
C GLY A 152 -6.99 2.84 11.28
N MET A 153 -6.97 3.59 10.17
CA MET A 153 -6.33 3.19 8.92
C MET A 153 -5.06 4.02 8.65
N ILE A 154 -4.04 3.36 8.08
CA ILE A 154 -2.85 3.98 7.50
C ILE A 154 -2.96 3.89 5.99
N ALA A 155 -2.57 4.94 5.28
CA ALA A 155 -2.57 4.97 3.82
C ALA A 155 -1.15 5.11 3.27
N LEU A 156 -0.83 4.33 2.24
CA LEU A 156 0.35 4.50 1.41
C LEU A 156 -0.10 5.01 0.03
N THR A 157 0.67 5.92 -0.58
CA THR A 157 0.27 6.58 -1.82
C THR A 157 0.18 5.67 -3.06
N GLY A 158 0.58 4.40 -2.97
CA GLY A 158 0.48 3.44 -4.09
C GLY A 158 1.69 3.42 -5.02
N SER A 159 2.71 4.24 -4.77
CA SER A 159 3.91 4.39 -5.61
C SER A 159 3.55 4.61 -7.09
N LEU A 160 4.20 3.94 -8.04
CA LEU A 160 4.05 4.21 -9.48
C LEU A 160 2.62 4.09 -10.04
N THR A 161 1.73 3.33 -9.38
CA THR A 161 0.30 3.20 -9.74
C THR A 161 -0.60 4.14 -8.93
N GLY A 162 0.01 4.97 -8.08
CA GLY A 162 -0.66 5.88 -7.16
C GLY A 162 -1.24 7.12 -7.83
N PRO A 163 -2.25 7.76 -7.20
CA PRO A 163 -2.92 8.94 -7.75
C PRO A 163 -1.99 10.14 -7.91
N VAL A 164 -0.93 10.20 -7.08
CA VAL A 164 0.08 11.28 -7.09
C VAL A 164 1.14 11.01 -8.17
N ASP A 165 1.77 9.84 -8.16
CA ASP A 165 2.83 9.47 -9.09
C ASP A 165 2.34 9.45 -10.56
N MET A 166 1.15 8.91 -10.82
CA MET A 166 0.58 8.88 -12.17
C MET A 166 0.40 10.30 -12.72
N ALA A 167 -0.27 11.18 -11.98
CA ALA A 167 -0.48 12.56 -12.39
C ALA A 167 0.85 13.31 -12.58
N LEU A 168 1.83 13.06 -11.71
CA LEU A 168 3.15 13.68 -11.82
C LEU A 168 3.92 13.22 -13.07
N LYS A 169 3.84 11.93 -13.42
CA LYS A 169 4.45 11.36 -14.63
C LYS A 169 3.80 11.88 -15.91
N GLU A 170 2.49 12.11 -15.89
CA GLU A 170 1.74 12.69 -17.01
C GLU A 170 1.97 14.20 -17.19
N GLY A 171 2.72 14.84 -16.28
CA GLY A 171 3.01 16.28 -16.33
C GLY A 171 1.97 17.15 -15.64
N HIS A 172 0.98 16.55 -14.98
CA HIS A 172 -0.08 17.24 -14.23
C HIS A 172 0.35 17.53 -12.78
N ALA A 173 1.49 18.21 -12.59
CA ALA A 173 2.04 18.47 -11.24
C ALA A 173 1.07 19.18 -10.26
N PRO A 174 0.26 20.18 -10.69
CA PRO A 174 -0.74 20.78 -9.79
C PRO A 174 -1.81 19.78 -9.33
N GLN A 175 -2.22 18.86 -10.20
CA GLN A 175 -3.19 17.81 -9.87
C GLN A 175 -2.57 16.80 -8.90
N ALA A 176 -1.33 16.37 -9.14
CA ALA A 176 -0.61 15.47 -8.24
C ALA A 176 -0.53 16.04 -6.82
N LEU A 177 -0.20 17.34 -6.70
CA LEU A 177 -0.17 18.03 -5.42
C LEU A 177 -1.56 18.11 -4.77
N SER A 178 -2.59 18.47 -5.53
CA SER A 178 -3.97 18.51 -5.02
C SER A 178 -4.42 17.16 -4.47
N ARG A 179 -4.12 16.07 -5.19
CA ARG A 179 -4.42 14.69 -4.76
C ARG A 179 -3.67 14.30 -3.50
N LEU A 180 -2.38 14.65 -3.40
CA LEU A 180 -1.60 14.39 -2.19
C LEU A 180 -2.18 15.12 -0.98
N LEU A 181 -2.53 16.41 -1.13
CA LEU A 181 -3.10 17.21 -0.04
C LEU A 181 -4.50 16.73 0.34
N ALA A 182 -5.29 16.24 -0.61
CA ALA A 182 -6.58 15.60 -0.33
C ALA A 182 -6.40 14.34 0.53
N LEU A 183 -5.46 13.46 0.16
CA LEU A 183 -5.12 12.29 0.97
C LEU A 183 -4.56 12.70 2.35
N LYS A 184 -3.71 13.73 2.41
CA LYS A 184 -3.15 14.22 3.68
C LYS A 184 -4.25 14.74 4.61
N ARG A 185 -5.24 15.45 4.07
CA ARG A 185 -6.41 15.90 4.84
C ARG A 185 -7.20 14.71 5.40
N LEU A 186 -7.38 13.66 4.61
CA LEU A 186 -8.12 12.47 4.99
C LEU A 186 -7.40 11.65 6.07
N PHE A 187 -6.09 11.43 5.95
CA PHE A 187 -5.34 10.49 6.80
C PHE A 187 -4.47 11.16 7.87
N GLY A 188 -4.22 12.47 7.78
CA GLY A 188 -3.38 13.20 8.72
C GLY A 188 -1.93 12.70 8.74
N ASP A 189 -1.45 12.37 9.93
CA ASP A 189 -0.12 11.78 10.18
C ASP A 189 -0.02 10.28 9.82
N ARG A 190 -1.13 9.68 9.36
CA ARG A 190 -1.22 8.28 8.93
C ARG A 190 -1.08 8.10 7.42
N LEU A 191 -0.69 9.15 6.69
CA LEU A 191 -0.36 9.07 5.26
C LEU A 191 1.14 8.95 5.06
N TYR A 192 1.56 8.03 4.19
CA TYR A 192 2.96 7.84 3.83
C TYR A 192 3.13 7.90 2.30
N ILE A 193 4.12 8.65 1.83
CA ILE A 193 4.54 8.59 0.43
C ILE A 193 5.36 7.32 0.22
N GLU A 194 4.87 6.48 -0.67
CA GLU A 194 5.41 5.15 -0.93
C GLU A 194 6.48 5.19 -2.05
N LEU A 195 7.69 4.73 -1.74
CA LEU A 195 8.80 4.64 -2.68
C LEU A 195 9.14 3.19 -2.99
N GLN A 196 9.29 2.90 -4.28
CA GLN A 196 9.67 1.59 -4.80
C GLN A 196 10.80 1.74 -5.82
N ARG A 197 11.74 0.79 -5.79
CA ARG A 197 12.91 0.76 -6.67
C ARG A 197 12.95 -0.54 -7.45
N HIS A 198 12.07 -0.67 -8.43
CA HIS A 198 12.01 -1.80 -9.36
C HIS A 198 11.81 -1.31 -10.80
N GLY A 199 12.02 -2.20 -11.78
CA GLY A 199 11.69 -1.98 -13.19
C GLY A 199 12.14 -0.63 -13.76
N THR A 200 11.16 0.22 -14.09
CA THR A 200 11.33 1.55 -14.71
C THR A 200 11.72 2.65 -13.72
N TYR A 201 12.50 2.31 -12.68
CA TYR A 201 12.97 3.24 -11.66
C TYR A 201 13.59 4.51 -12.27
N ASP A 202 13.03 5.66 -11.90
CA ASP A 202 13.52 6.97 -12.30
C ASP A 202 13.91 7.78 -11.05
N ARG A 203 15.22 8.00 -10.90
CA ARG A 203 15.78 8.77 -9.79
C ARG A 203 15.29 10.22 -9.76
N ARG A 204 15.00 10.84 -10.91
CA ARG A 204 14.47 12.22 -10.96
C ARG A 204 13.03 12.26 -10.47
N HIS A 205 12.23 11.25 -10.82
CA HIS A 205 10.87 11.10 -10.30
C HIS A 205 10.89 10.88 -8.78
N GLU A 206 11.73 9.96 -8.29
CA GLU A 206 11.91 9.73 -6.84
C GLU A 206 12.31 11.02 -6.11
N GLN A 207 13.24 11.82 -6.64
CA GLN A 207 13.63 13.10 -6.04
C GLN A 207 12.47 14.10 -5.95
N LYS A 208 11.57 14.13 -6.95
CA LYS A 208 10.37 14.99 -6.90
C LYS A 208 9.41 14.53 -5.82
N MET A 209 9.17 13.22 -5.71
CA MET A 209 8.31 12.64 -4.66
C MET A 209 8.89 12.92 -3.26
N ILE A 210 10.20 12.75 -3.10
CA ILE A 210 10.91 13.07 -1.85
C ILE A 210 10.78 14.56 -1.52
N ALA A 211 10.99 15.45 -2.49
CA ALA A 211 10.85 16.89 -2.28
C ALA A 211 9.43 17.25 -1.81
N MET A 212 8.41 16.68 -2.45
CA MET A 212 7.00 16.87 -2.09
C MET A 212 6.70 16.34 -0.67
N ALA A 213 7.29 15.20 -0.30
CA ALA A 213 7.20 14.64 1.05
C ALA A 213 7.74 15.59 2.11
N TYR A 214 8.95 16.14 1.91
CA TYR A 214 9.55 17.10 2.84
C TYR A 214 8.80 18.43 2.88
N GLU A 215 8.39 18.98 1.74
CA GLU A 215 7.67 20.25 1.65
C GLU A 215 6.34 20.21 2.40
N HIS A 216 5.67 19.06 2.39
CA HIS A 216 4.39 18.87 3.05
C HIS A 216 4.47 18.03 4.31
N GLU A 217 5.66 17.78 4.87
CA GLU A 217 5.83 17.02 6.13
C GLU A 217 5.09 15.68 6.15
N ILE A 218 5.18 14.93 5.05
CA ILE A 218 4.59 13.60 4.91
C ILE A 218 5.73 12.57 5.00
N PRO A 219 5.64 11.57 5.89
CA PRO A 219 6.68 10.56 6.02
C PRO A 219 6.81 9.71 4.75
N LEU A 220 8.03 9.21 4.53
CA LEU A 220 8.34 8.27 3.46
C LEU A 220 8.25 6.83 3.98
N VAL A 221 7.84 5.91 3.11
CA VAL A 221 7.91 4.47 3.37
C VAL A 221 8.50 3.75 2.15
N ALA A 222 9.37 2.78 2.39
CA ALA A 222 9.89 1.91 1.34
C ALA A 222 9.07 0.63 1.28
N THR A 223 8.64 0.23 0.08
CA THR A 223 7.98 -1.04 -0.17
C THR A 223 8.57 -1.71 -1.41
N ASN A 224 8.18 -2.96 -1.66
CA ASN A 224 8.62 -3.71 -2.84
C ASN A 224 7.46 -4.20 -3.72
N GLU A 225 6.23 -4.27 -3.20
CA GLU A 225 5.06 -4.84 -3.88
C GLU A 225 5.34 -6.26 -4.42
N ALA A 226 5.58 -7.19 -3.50
CA ALA A 226 6.00 -8.54 -3.89
C ALA A 226 4.83 -9.38 -4.44
N PHE A 227 4.97 -9.89 -5.67
CA PHE A 227 4.01 -10.79 -6.36
C PHE A 227 4.54 -12.19 -6.67
N PHE A 228 5.86 -12.42 -6.47
CA PHE A 228 6.51 -13.75 -6.56
C PHE A 228 7.60 -13.89 -5.46
N PRO A 229 7.92 -15.12 -5.00
CA PRO A 229 8.75 -15.31 -3.80
C PRO A 229 10.25 -15.10 -4.04
N THR A 230 10.77 -15.38 -5.24
CA THR A 230 12.17 -15.16 -5.59
C THR A 230 12.31 -14.55 -6.98
N ARG A 231 13.44 -13.89 -7.26
CA ARG A 231 13.68 -13.30 -8.58
C ARG A 231 13.55 -14.29 -9.74
N ASP A 232 13.88 -15.57 -9.50
CA ASP A 232 13.83 -16.63 -10.51
C ASP A 232 12.38 -17.03 -10.87
N ASP A 233 11.39 -16.65 -10.04
CA ASP A 233 9.97 -16.89 -10.30
C ASP A 233 9.32 -15.81 -11.18
N TYR A 234 10.10 -14.81 -11.64
CA TYR A 234 9.59 -13.71 -12.46
C TYR A 234 8.94 -14.19 -13.76
N ASP A 235 9.57 -15.11 -14.48
CA ASP A 235 9.05 -15.61 -15.78
C ASP A 235 7.72 -16.35 -15.61
N ALA A 236 7.53 -17.06 -14.49
CA ALA A 236 6.28 -17.75 -14.18
C ALA A 236 5.16 -16.76 -13.84
N HIS A 237 5.48 -15.67 -13.16
CA HIS A 237 4.54 -14.57 -12.90
C HIS A 237 4.20 -13.80 -14.19
N ASP A 238 5.18 -13.50 -15.04
CA ASP A 238 4.95 -12.82 -16.31
C ASP A 238 4.00 -13.62 -17.21
N ALA A 239 4.15 -14.96 -17.22
CA ALA A 239 3.23 -15.86 -17.91
C ALA A 239 1.80 -15.91 -17.32
N LEU A 240 1.62 -15.63 -16.02
CA LEU A 240 0.30 -15.48 -15.40
C LEU A 240 -0.40 -14.19 -15.83
N MET A 241 0.38 -13.14 -16.11
CA MET A 241 -0.11 -11.82 -16.49
C MET A 241 -0.40 -11.66 -18.00
N ALA A 242 0.02 -12.63 -18.82
CA ALA A 242 -0.10 -12.63 -20.29
C ALA A 242 -1.44 -13.20 -20.78
#